data_AF-A0A0G9KZS6-F1
#
_entry.id   AF-A0A0G9KZS6-F1
#
_cell.length_a   1.000
_cell.length_b   1.000
_cell.length_c   1.000
_cell.angle_alpha   90.00
_cell.angle_beta   90.00
_cell.angle_gamma   90.00
#
_symmetry.space_group_name_H-M   'P 1'
#
loop_
_entity.id
_entity.type
_entity.pdbx_description
1 polymer ?
#
loop_
_entity_poly.entity_id
_entity_poly.type
_entity_poly.pdbx_seq_one_letter_code
_entity_poly.pdbx_strand_id
1 'polypeptide(L)'
;MIIEIKDEFFTRLVNFMENENLALYNELKEIKPLDVNSLERARKIRTQRVKDLIKKAIQELEIQNISPTKYQIHKKTKIAYITINKYFDEILEELKKR
;
A
#
# COMPACT_ATOMS: atom_id res chain seq x y z
N MET A 1 18.05 12.18 2.63
CA MET A 1 19.07 11.57 1.76
C MET A 1 19.02 10.07 2.03
N ILE A 2 18.81 9.25 1.00
CA ILE A 2 18.79 7.78 1.12
C ILE A 2 20.14 7.30 0.56
N ILE A 3 20.88 6.52 1.35
CA ILE A 3 22.14 5.91 0.94
C ILE A 3 21.93 4.39 0.94
N GLU A 4 22.21 3.75 -0.18
CA GLU A 4 22.26 2.29 -0.28
C GLU A 4 23.66 1.81 0.09
N ILE A 5 23.76 0.96 1.08
CA ILE A 5 25.00 0.33 1.54
C ILE A 5 24.83 -1.17 1.34
N LYS A 6 25.85 -1.85 0.81
CA LYS A 6 25.83 -3.32 0.77
C LYS A 6 25.84 -3.85 2.20
N ASP A 7 24.98 -4.83 2.49
CA ASP A 7 24.85 -5.42 3.83
C ASP A 7 26.22 -5.81 4.44
N GLU A 8 27.10 -6.40 3.62
CA GLU A 8 28.45 -6.79 4.04
C GLU A 8 29.27 -5.61 4.59
N PHE A 9 29.20 -4.43 3.96
CA PHE A 9 29.93 -3.24 4.42
C PHE A 9 29.34 -2.70 5.72
N PHE A 10 28.02 -2.72 5.86
CA PHE A 10 27.36 -2.31 7.09
C PHE A 10 27.74 -3.24 8.25
N THR A 11 27.67 -4.56 8.06
CA THR A 11 28.05 -5.55 9.09
C THR A 11 29.51 -5.40 9.51
N ARG A 12 30.44 -5.21 8.56
CA ARG A 12 31.85 -4.96 8.87
C ARG A 12 32.04 -3.70 9.71
N LEU A 13 31.31 -2.63 9.38
CA LEU A 13 31.37 -1.38 10.14
C LEU A 13 30.81 -1.55 11.56
N VAL A 14 29.66 -2.22 11.72
CA VAL A 14 29.10 -2.51 13.05
C VAL A 14 30.11 -3.29 13.90
N ASN A 15 30.71 -4.35 13.36
CA ASN A 15 31.70 -5.16 14.10
C ASN A 15 32.98 -4.39 14.43
N PHE A 16 33.41 -3.47 13.55
CA PHE A 16 34.54 -2.59 13.85
C PHE A 16 34.24 -1.68 15.05
N MET A 17 33.03 -1.13 15.11
CA MET A 17 32.61 -0.23 16.20
C MET A 17 32.50 -0.93 17.56
N GLU A 18 32.35 -2.26 17.61
CA GLU A 18 32.30 -3.00 18.88
C GLU A 18 33.57 -2.80 19.73
N ASN A 19 34.73 -2.70 19.08
CA ASN A 19 36.02 -2.51 19.75
C ASN A 19 36.40 -1.03 19.96
N GLU A 20 35.86 -0.13 19.13
CA GLU A 20 36.21 1.29 19.14
C GLU A 20 35.24 2.15 19.96
N ASN A 21 33.94 1.89 19.86
CA ASN A 21 32.91 2.65 20.56
C ASN A 21 31.65 1.82 20.79
N LEU A 22 31.53 1.28 22.00
CA LEU A 22 30.46 0.38 22.41
C LEU A 22 29.07 1.04 22.40
N ALA A 23 28.99 2.35 22.64
CA ALA A 23 27.73 3.08 22.58
C ALA A 23 27.21 3.16 21.14
N LEU A 24 28.06 3.54 20.19
CA LEU A 24 27.72 3.59 18.76
C LEU A 24 27.43 2.19 18.20
N TYR A 25 28.15 1.16 18.65
CA TYR A 25 27.86 -0.23 18.29
C TYR A 25 26.42 -0.63 18.65
N ASN A 26 25.98 -0.31 19.86
CA ASN A 26 24.63 -0.61 20.31
C ASN A 26 23.58 0.15 19.49
N GLU A 27 23.80 1.44 19.23
CA GLU A 27 22.91 2.24 18.37
C GLU A 27 22.81 1.68 16.94
N LEU A 28 23.94 1.27 16.35
CA LEU A 28 23.97 0.68 15.01
C LEU A 28 23.25 -0.68 14.95
N LYS A 29 23.30 -1.48 16.01
CA LYS A 29 22.59 -2.77 16.12
C LYS A 29 21.07 -2.62 16.12
N GLU A 30 20.56 -1.48 16.60
CA GLU A 30 19.13 -1.23 16.65
C GLU A 30 18.55 -0.78 15.30
N ILE A 31 19.39 -0.43 14.33
CA ILE A 31 18.96 -0.05 12.98
C ILE A 31 18.33 -1.28 12.30
N LYS A 32 17.02 -1.20 12.06
CA LYS A 32 16.30 -2.21 11.29
C LYS A 32 16.38 -1.88 9.80
N PRO A 33 16.64 -2.88 8.94
CA PRO A 33 16.56 -2.66 7.51
C PRO A 33 15.14 -2.22 7.15
N LEU A 34 15.03 -1.29 6.22
CA LEU A 34 13.74 -0.94 5.65
C LEU A 34 13.23 -2.17 4.90
N ASP A 35 12.14 -2.77 5.39
CA ASP A 35 11.45 -3.82 4.65
C ASP A 35 10.83 -3.19 3.40
N VAL A 36 11.56 -3.23 2.29
CA VAL A 36 11.14 -2.75 0.96
C VAL A 36 9.80 -3.34 0.55
N ASN A 37 9.47 -4.56 1.01
CA ASN A 37 8.18 -5.18 0.72
C ASN A 37 7.06 -4.66 1.62
N SER A 38 7.34 -4.17 2.84
CA SER A 38 6.29 -3.76 3.78
C SER A 38 5.44 -2.61 3.24
N LEU A 39 6.07 -1.62 2.62
CA LEU A 39 5.40 -0.42 2.15
C LEU A 39 4.65 -0.68 0.84
N GLU A 40 5.22 -1.48 -0.07
CA GLU A 40 4.52 -1.95 -1.26
C GLU A 40 3.33 -2.85 -0.92
N ARG A 41 3.52 -3.81 0.00
CA ARG A 41 2.43 -4.67 0.50
C ARG A 41 1.34 -3.83 1.15
N ALA A 42 1.69 -2.87 1.99
CA ALA A 42 0.72 -1.95 2.60
C ALA A 42 -0.05 -1.13 1.56
N ARG A 43 0.64 -0.62 0.52
CA ARG A 43 0.00 0.09 -0.60
C ARG A 43 -0.94 -0.82 -1.40
N LYS A 44 -0.54 -2.06 -1.68
CA LYS A 44 -1.37 -3.06 -2.36
C LYS A 44 -2.62 -3.38 -1.54
N ILE A 45 -2.48 -3.65 -0.24
CA ILE A 45 -3.61 -3.92 0.67
C ILE A 45 -4.57 -2.73 0.70
N ARG A 46 -4.06 -1.51 0.82
CA ARG A 46 -4.89 -0.29 0.83
C ARG A 46 -5.63 -0.11 -0.49
N THR A 47 -4.95 -0.35 -1.61
CA THR A 47 -5.55 -0.28 -2.94
C THR A 47 -6.65 -1.32 -3.11
N GLN A 48 -6.41 -2.56 -2.67
CA GLN A 48 -7.40 -3.64 -2.73
C GLN A 48 -8.66 -3.29 -1.92
N ARG A 49 -8.49 -2.79 -0.69
CA ARG A 49 -9.63 -2.34 0.13
C ARG A 49 -10.48 -1.28 -0.56
N VAL A 50 -9.84 -0.33 -1.27
CA VAL A 50 -10.56 0.69 -2.04
C VAL A 50 -11.33 0.06 -3.21
N LYS A 51 -10.70 -0.86 -3.95
CA LYS A 51 -11.38 -1.60 -5.03
C LYS A 51 -12.58 -2.38 -4.50
N ASP A 52 -12.44 -3.07 -3.38
CA ASP A 52 -13.50 -3.85 -2.75
C ASP A 52 -14.69 -2.98 -2.31
N LEU A 53 -14.43 -1.78 -1.77
CA LEU A 53 -15.48 -0.82 -1.41
C LEU A 53 -16.24 -0.31 -2.64
N ILE A 54 -15.54 0.00 -3.73
CA ILE A 54 -16.17 0.41 -4.99
C ILE A 54 -17.01 -0.74 -5.54
N LYS A 55 -16.48 -1.97 -5.54
CA LYS A 55 -17.17 -3.18 -6.01
C LYS A 55 -18.45 -3.44 -5.24
N LYS A 56 -18.41 -3.38 -3.90
CA LYS A 56 -19.61 -3.52 -3.06
C LYS A 56 -20.64 -2.43 -3.35
N ALA A 57 -20.21 -1.18 -3.50
CA ALA A 57 -21.11 -0.08 -3.82
C ALA A 57 -21.82 -0.26 -5.18
N ILE A 58 -21.10 -0.81 -6.19
CA ILE A 58 -21.69 -1.16 -7.48
C ILE A 58 -22.75 -2.26 -7.31
N GLN A 59 -22.40 -3.36 -6.65
CA GLN A 59 -23.31 -4.49 -6.43
C GLN A 59 -24.58 -4.07 -5.66
N GLU A 60 -24.45 -3.21 -4.64
CA GLU A 60 -25.60 -2.67 -3.93
C GLU A 60 -26.54 -1.85 -4.83
N LEU A 61 -25.98 -1.08 -5.76
CA LEU A 61 -26.77 -0.30 -6.72
C LEU A 61 -27.47 -1.23 -7.73
N GLU A 62 -26.79 -2.28 -8.19
CA GLU A 62 -27.36 -3.29 -9.09
C GLU A 62 -28.49 -4.07 -8.42
N ILE A 63 -28.34 -4.46 -7.14
CA ILE A 63 -29.42 -5.10 -6.35
C ILE A 63 -30.64 -4.18 -6.26
N GLN A 64 -30.43 -2.86 -6.24
CA GLN A 64 -31.51 -1.86 -6.25
C GLN A 64 -32.06 -1.59 -7.66
N ASN A 65 -31.63 -2.34 -8.68
CA ASN A 65 -31.93 -2.11 -10.10
C ASN A 65 -31.53 -0.71 -10.61
N ILE A 66 -30.50 -0.11 -10.00
CA ILE A 66 -29.97 1.19 -10.36
C ILE A 66 -28.68 0.99 -11.15
N SER A 67 -28.58 1.61 -12.33
CA SER A 67 -27.33 1.60 -13.09
C SER A 67 -26.24 2.35 -12.31
N PRO A 68 -25.10 1.71 -12.00
CA PRO A 68 -24.07 2.29 -11.16
C PRO A 68 -23.35 3.43 -11.88
N THR A 69 -23.27 4.60 -11.23
CA THR A 69 -22.51 5.75 -11.72
C THR A 69 -21.38 6.14 -10.76
N LYS A 70 -20.33 6.75 -11.30
CA LYS A 70 -19.19 7.28 -10.52
C LYS A 70 -19.64 8.23 -9.41
N TYR A 71 -20.69 9.03 -9.66
CA TYR A 71 -21.31 9.92 -8.67
C TYR A 71 -21.97 9.17 -7.51
N GLN A 72 -22.79 8.14 -7.79
CA GLN A 72 -23.48 7.39 -6.74
C GLN A 72 -22.49 6.66 -5.83
N ILE A 73 -21.42 6.13 -6.40
CA ILE A 73 -20.35 5.48 -5.64
C ILE A 73 -19.63 6.49 -4.75
N HIS A 74 -19.30 7.67 -5.26
CA HIS A 74 -18.76 8.76 -4.43
C HIS A 74 -19.70 9.12 -3.28
N LYS A 75 -21.00 9.26 -3.56
CA LYS A 75 -22.01 9.60 -2.55
C LYS A 75 -22.10 8.56 -1.44
N LYS A 76 -22.04 7.26 -1.77
CA LYS A 76 -22.07 6.14 -0.81
C LYS A 76 -20.76 5.97 -0.04
N THR A 77 -19.62 5.98 -0.73
CA THR A 77 -18.31 5.56 -0.18
C THR A 77 -17.43 6.71 0.28
N LYS A 78 -17.73 7.96 -0.12
CA LYS A 78 -16.89 9.15 0.06
C LYS A 78 -15.47 9.04 -0.54
N ILE A 79 -15.23 8.06 -1.41
CA ILE A 79 -13.96 7.93 -2.14
C ILE A 79 -13.85 9.06 -3.16
N ALA A 80 -12.68 9.69 -3.28
CA ALA A 80 -12.45 10.77 -4.23
C ALA A 80 -12.70 10.33 -5.68
N TYR A 81 -13.24 11.25 -6.51
CA TYR A 81 -13.51 10.99 -7.92
C TYR A 81 -12.29 10.51 -8.71
N ILE A 82 -11.12 11.08 -8.46
CA ILE A 82 -9.87 10.68 -9.12
C ILE A 82 -9.60 9.18 -8.92
N THR A 83 -9.81 8.69 -7.70
CA THR A 83 -9.62 7.29 -7.34
C THR A 83 -10.71 6.40 -7.94
N ILE A 84 -11.97 6.84 -7.92
CA ILE A 84 -13.07 6.10 -8.55
C ILE A 84 -12.84 6.00 -10.07
N ASN A 85 -12.50 7.10 -10.73
CA ASN A 85 -12.23 7.13 -12.18
C ASN A 85 -11.15 6.14 -12.58
N LYS A 86 -10.13 5.95 -11.73
CA LYS A 86 -9.02 5.03 -11.99
C LYS A 86 -9.45 3.56 -12.02
N TYR A 87 -10.42 3.16 -11.19
CA TYR A 87 -10.75 1.75 -10.97
C TYR A 87 -12.16 1.34 -11.39
N PHE A 88 -13.06 2.30 -11.61
CA PHE A 88 -14.48 2.04 -11.84
C PHE A 88 -14.70 1.15 -13.07
N ASP A 89 -14.10 1.50 -14.20
CA ASP A 89 -14.31 0.79 -15.47
C ASP A 89 -13.74 -0.64 -15.41
N GLU A 90 -12.54 -0.81 -14.82
CA GLU A 90 -11.91 -2.11 -14.55
C GLU A 90 -12.81 -3.01 -13.69
N ILE A 91 -13.34 -2.49 -12.59
CA ILE A 91 -14.19 -3.23 -11.65
C ILE A 91 -15.54 -3.58 -12.30
N LEU A 92 -16.08 -2.68 -13.11
CA LEU A 92 -17.36 -2.88 -13.80
C LEU A 92 -17.25 -3.98 -14.88
N GLU A 93 -16.12 -4.05 -15.61
CA GLU A 93 -15.83 -5.18 -16.49
C GLU A 93 -15.64 -6.50 -15.72
N GLU A 94 -14.94 -6.47 -14.58
CA GLU A 94 -14.73 -7.65 -13.74
C GLU A 94 -16.06 -8.25 -13.24
N LEU A 95 -17.02 -7.40 -12.87
CA LEU A 95 -18.35 -7.81 -12.42
C LEU A 95 -19.19 -8.40 -13.56
N LYS A 96 -19.07 -7.88 -14.79
CA LYS A 96 -19.80 -8.40 -15.97
C LYS A 96 -19.29 -9.75 -16.48
N LYS A 97 -18.02 -10.08 -16.20
CA LYS A 97 -17.40 -11.36 -16.61
C LYS A 97 -17.75 -12.52 -15.68
N ARG A 98 -18.44 -12.26 -14.57
CA ARG A 98 -18.95 -13.26 -13.62
C ARG A 98 -20.40 -13.59 -13.94
#